data_AF-A0A0E3RZX9-F1
#
_entry.id   AF-A0A0E3RZX9-F1
#
_cell.length_a   1.000
_cell.length_b   1.000
_cell.length_c   1.000
_cell.angle_alpha   90.00
_cell.angle_beta   90.00
_cell.angle_gamma   90.00
#
_symmetry.space_group_name_H-M   'P 1'
#
loop_
_entity.id
_entity.type
_entity.pdbx_description
1 polymer ?
#
loop_
_entity_poly.entity_id
_entity_poly.type
_entity_poly.pdbx_seq_one_letter_code
_entity_poly.pdbx_strand_id
1 'polypeptide(L)'
;MKQKISATKNQKYLAIFLAATMFLSAFLIYFTASSKTDSNNDTLAPEVGNQSLIFFSQVPGKHVLHEFNSIINGLEMSPDGVTNAVYVDFQKTKGTPLESIFGNMQTMNTSFSYGTDVTKRYGASYANGSGFELHEIPELKFNVPANTRVMPYDGYQILDRTNGTYNIWNVVGSPAIIGPIQTVAGVIDILEGNATATTEYNQILSQAEPEGSIFQEIVKRTNTSDIPAKEYYRDLKKLDDGSYTQTSIYLDPEPEINEKIKAYQANSSERGVTYNVTTLGNITKLVISSDFESLYNESALLSK
;
A
#
# COMPACT_ATOMS: atom_id res chain seq x y z
N MET A 1 28.10 -26.28 -31.54
CA MET A 1 28.16 -25.42 -30.33
C MET A 1 27.21 -24.25 -30.53
N LYS A 2 26.10 -24.16 -29.79
CA LYS A 2 25.20 -23.00 -29.81
C LYS A 2 25.68 -22.03 -28.72
N GLN A 3 26.12 -20.83 -29.12
CA GLN A 3 26.47 -19.75 -28.20
C GLN A 3 25.21 -19.32 -27.43
N LYS A 4 25.31 -19.34 -26.10
CA LYS A 4 24.31 -18.81 -25.18
C LYS A 4 24.44 -17.28 -25.22
N ILE A 5 23.56 -16.61 -25.95
CA ILE A 5 23.51 -15.15 -26.00
C ILE A 5 23.08 -14.67 -24.61
N SER A 6 24.00 -14.01 -23.92
CA SER A 6 23.73 -13.36 -22.63
C SER A 6 22.74 -12.23 -22.83
N ALA A 7 21.64 -12.24 -22.08
CA ALA A 7 20.63 -11.18 -22.12
C ALA A 7 21.30 -9.84 -21.80
N THR A 8 21.14 -8.86 -22.70
CA THR A 8 21.68 -7.52 -22.53
C THR A 8 21.00 -6.83 -21.33
N LYS A 9 21.71 -5.95 -20.62
CA LYS A 9 21.23 -5.28 -19.39
C LYS A 9 19.78 -4.76 -19.50
N ASN A 10 19.38 -4.24 -20.66
CA ASN A 10 18.03 -3.71 -20.91
C ASN A 10 16.92 -4.78 -20.91
N GLN A 11 17.22 -6.02 -21.30
CA GLN A 11 16.26 -7.13 -21.19
C GLN A 11 16.08 -7.61 -19.74
N LYS A 12 17.11 -7.44 -18.89
CA LYS A 12 17.03 -7.75 -17.46
C LYS A 12 16.18 -6.72 -16.71
N TYR A 13 16.35 -5.43 -17.01
CA TYR A 13 15.47 -4.38 -16.46
C TYR A 13 14.03 -4.51 -16.95
N LEU A 14 13.82 -4.91 -18.21
CA LEU A 14 12.48 -5.20 -18.75
C LEU A 14 11.82 -6.40 -18.05
N ALA A 15 12.58 -7.45 -17.74
CA ALA A 15 12.07 -8.61 -17.01
C ALA A 15 11.75 -8.29 -15.54
N ILE A 16 12.56 -7.45 -14.89
CA ILE A 16 12.31 -6.93 -13.54
C ILE A 16 11.06 -6.04 -13.54
N PHE A 17 10.92 -5.17 -14.54
CA PHE A 17 9.74 -4.34 -14.74
C PHE A 17 8.48 -5.18 -14.99
N LEU A 18 8.53 -6.19 -15.87
CA LEU A 18 7.40 -7.10 -16.12
C LEU A 18 7.03 -7.90 -14.86
N ALA A 19 8.01 -8.42 -14.13
CA ALA A 19 7.75 -9.14 -12.88
C ALA A 19 7.19 -8.24 -11.77
N ALA A 20 7.66 -6.99 -11.66
CA ALA A 20 7.11 -5.99 -10.74
C ALA A 20 5.66 -5.63 -11.08
N THR A 21 5.32 -5.53 -12.37
CA THR A 21 3.92 -5.32 -12.81
C THR A 21 3.01 -6.52 -12.53
N MET A 22 3.54 -7.76 -12.54
CA MET A 22 2.78 -8.95 -12.14
C MET A 22 2.54 -9.02 -10.63
N PHE A 23 3.45 -8.46 -9.82
CA PHE A 23 3.25 -8.28 -8.37
C PHE A 23 2.18 -7.20 -8.08
N LEU A 24 2.02 -6.21 -8.98
CA LEU A 24 1.03 -5.14 -8.89
C LEU A 24 -0.33 -5.48 -9.52
N SER A 25 -0.38 -6.37 -10.51
CA SER A 25 -1.60 -6.62 -11.30
C SER A 25 -2.70 -7.33 -10.51
N ALA A 26 -2.37 -8.01 -9.41
CA ALA A 26 -3.37 -8.51 -8.46
C ALA A 26 -4.00 -7.38 -7.61
N PHE A 27 -3.35 -6.22 -7.48
CA PHE A 27 -3.80 -5.09 -6.65
C PHE A 27 -4.60 -4.04 -7.43
N LEU A 28 -4.35 -3.86 -8.73
CA LEU A 28 -5.11 -2.93 -9.57
C LEU A 28 -6.54 -3.41 -9.86
N ILE A 29 -6.80 -4.72 -9.77
CA ILE A 29 -8.12 -5.30 -10.10
C ILE A 29 -9.19 -4.79 -9.11
N TYR A 30 -8.85 -4.50 -7.85
CA TYR A 30 -9.82 -4.02 -6.86
C TYR A 30 -10.29 -2.58 -7.09
N PHE A 31 -9.52 -1.74 -7.79
CA PHE A 31 -9.96 -0.38 -8.16
C PHE A 31 -10.59 -0.29 -9.56
N THR A 32 -10.62 -1.38 -10.33
CA THR A 32 -11.22 -1.42 -11.68
C THR A 32 -12.58 -2.14 -11.77
N ALA A 33 -13.09 -2.69 -10.67
CA ALA A 33 -14.32 -3.49 -10.68
C ALA A 33 -15.61 -2.63 -10.66
N SER A 34 -15.86 -1.86 -11.73
CA SER A 34 -17.20 -1.63 -12.31
C SER A 34 -17.14 -0.81 -13.59
N SER A 35 -16.77 -1.44 -14.70
CA SER A 35 -17.37 -1.12 -16.01
C SER A 35 -17.08 -2.24 -17.01
N LYS A 36 -18.08 -3.07 -17.31
CA LYS A 36 -18.14 -3.77 -18.60
C LYS A 36 -18.74 -2.81 -19.61
N THR A 37 -18.01 -2.48 -20.66
CA THR A 37 -18.39 -2.69 -22.08
C THR A 37 -17.28 -2.19 -23.01
N ASP A 38 -17.00 -2.99 -24.04
CA ASP A 38 -16.25 -2.60 -25.23
C ASP A 38 -16.87 -1.37 -25.91
N SER A 39 -16.03 -0.44 -26.38
CA SER A 39 -15.99 0.01 -27.78
C SER A 39 -15.00 1.16 -27.96
N ASN A 40 -14.25 1.09 -29.07
CA ASN A 40 -13.43 2.18 -29.59
C ASN A 40 -14.29 3.44 -29.81
N ASN A 41 -13.87 4.57 -29.25
CA ASN A 41 -14.02 5.86 -29.92
C ASN A 41 -13.04 6.89 -29.34
N ASP A 42 -12.08 7.30 -30.17
CA ASP A 42 -11.35 8.55 -30.00
C ASP A 42 -12.36 9.69 -29.84
N THR A 43 -12.42 10.27 -28.64
CA THR A 43 -13.15 11.52 -28.42
C THR A 43 -12.29 12.42 -27.55
N LEU A 44 -11.91 13.56 -28.12
CA LEU A 44 -11.16 14.65 -27.50
C LEU A 44 -11.74 14.98 -26.12
N ALA A 45 -10.88 14.96 -25.10
CA ALA A 45 -11.23 15.34 -23.74
C ALA A 45 -11.74 16.80 -23.70
N PRO A 46 -12.87 17.09 -23.03
CA PRO A 46 -13.35 18.45 -22.88
C PRO A 46 -12.47 19.24 -21.89
N GLU A 47 -12.40 20.55 -22.12
CA GLU A 47 -11.57 21.54 -21.42
C GLU A 47 -11.61 21.46 -19.89
N VAL A 48 -10.43 21.68 -19.31
CA VAL A 48 -10.15 21.80 -17.87
C VAL A 48 -11.02 22.91 -17.27
N GLY A 49 -12.10 22.54 -16.60
CA GLY A 49 -12.86 23.46 -15.76
C GLY A 49 -12.00 24.00 -14.62
N ASN A 50 -12.07 25.31 -14.39
CA ASN A 50 -11.36 26.09 -13.35
C ASN A 50 -11.22 25.34 -12.01
N GLN A 51 -10.05 24.74 -11.78
CA GLN A 51 -9.66 24.20 -10.47
C GLN A 51 -9.01 25.32 -9.65
N SER A 52 -9.43 25.48 -8.40
CA SER A 52 -8.78 26.44 -7.48
C SER A 52 -7.90 25.68 -6.50
N LEU A 53 -6.65 26.11 -6.37
CA LEU A 53 -5.72 25.60 -5.36
C LEU A 53 -6.05 26.25 -4.01
N ILE A 54 -6.31 25.44 -2.98
CA ILE A 54 -6.53 25.93 -1.61
C ILE A 54 -5.64 25.18 -0.61
N PHE A 55 -5.34 25.83 0.50
CA PHE A 55 -4.67 25.23 1.66
C PHE A 55 -5.68 24.51 2.56
N PHE A 56 -5.23 23.47 3.26
CA PHE A 56 -6.06 22.73 4.23
C PHE A 56 -6.58 23.65 5.33
N SER A 57 -5.78 24.63 5.77
CA SER A 57 -6.18 25.66 6.73
C SER A 57 -7.38 26.51 6.30
N GLN A 58 -7.70 26.55 5.01
CA GLN A 58 -8.87 27.26 4.48
C GLN A 58 -10.14 26.40 4.50
N VAL A 59 -10.02 25.10 4.72
CA VAL A 59 -11.17 24.21 4.92
C VAL A 59 -11.64 24.38 6.37
N PRO A 60 -12.89 24.81 6.62
CA PRO A 60 -13.39 25.02 7.97
C PRO A 60 -13.59 23.68 8.71
N GLY A 61 -13.75 23.74 10.03
CA GLY A 61 -14.00 22.56 10.86
C GLY A 61 -12.73 21.87 11.35
N LYS A 62 -12.88 20.64 11.85
CA LYS A 62 -11.78 19.79 12.29
C LYS A 62 -11.01 19.25 11.08
N HIS A 63 -9.71 19.07 11.28
CA HIS A 63 -8.83 18.35 10.34
C HIS A 63 -8.31 17.10 11.04
N VAL A 64 -8.01 16.07 10.25
CA VAL A 64 -7.40 14.84 10.77
C VAL A 64 -6.00 15.15 11.27
N LEU A 65 -5.69 14.70 12.48
CA LEU A 65 -4.38 14.80 13.10
C LEU A 65 -4.07 13.46 13.76
N HIS A 66 -3.28 12.63 13.10
CA HIS A 66 -2.90 11.31 13.60
C HIS A 66 -1.48 10.96 13.19
N GLU A 67 -0.77 10.18 14.02
CA GLU A 67 0.53 9.66 13.62
C GLU A 67 0.39 8.83 12.34
N PHE A 68 1.34 8.96 11.41
CA PHE A 68 1.29 8.26 10.14
C PHE A 68 2.69 7.91 9.65
N ASN A 69 3.27 6.89 10.26
CA ASN A 69 4.64 6.43 9.98
C ASN A 69 4.72 4.94 9.64
N SER A 70 3.60 4.20 9.70
CA SER A 70 3.57 2.76 9.52
C SER A 70 2.20 2.23 9.12
N ILE A 71 2.13 0.94 8.77
CA ILE A 71 0.85 0.25 8.58
C ILE A 71 0.04 0.15 9.87
N ILE A 72 0.71 0.09 11.02
CA ILE A 72 0.04 0.03 12.34
C ILE A 72 -0.77 1.30 12.54
N ASN A 73 -0.19 2.47 12.25
CA ASN A 73 -0.93 3.72 12.38
C ASN A 73 -2.11 3.83 11.41
N GLY A 74 -1.99 3.27 10.19
CA GLY A 74 -3.11 3.20 9.26
C GLY A 74 -4.24 2.28 9.77
N LEU A 75 -3.89 1.15 10.37
CA LEU A 75 -4.85 0.22 10.97
C LEU A 75 -5.53 0.79 12.21
N GLU A 76 -4.85 1.62 13.00
CA GLU A 76 -5.44 2.37 14.14
C GLU A 76 -6.56 3.33 13.71
N MET A 77 -6.63 3.68 12.42
CA MET A 77 -7.70 4.48 11.82
C MET A 77 -8.70 3.64 11.01
N SER A 78 -8.48 2.34 10.86
CA SER A 78 -9.24 1.51 9.94
C SER A 78 -10.46 0.86 10.60
N PRO A 79 -11.66 1.00 10.01
CA PRO A 79 -12.82 0.18 10.35
C PRO A 79 -12.55 -1.32 10.34
N ASP A 80 -13.33 -2.06 11.12
CA ASP A 80 -13.30 -3.53 11.13
C ASP A 80 -13.48 -4.14 9.73
N GLY A 81 -12.84 -5.29 9.51
CA GLY A 81 -13.01 -6.11 8.30
C GLY A 81 -12.03 -5.80 7.16
N VAL A 82 -10.94 -5.09 7.44
CA VAL A 82 -9.82 -4.92 6.50
C VAL A 82 -9.27 -6.29 6.10
N THR A 83 -9.32 -6.64 4.82
CA THR A 83 -8.77 -7.91 4.31
C THR A 83 -7.32 -7.79 3.85
N ASN A 84 -6.91 -6.57 3.48
CA ASN A 84 -5.56 -6.24 3.05
C ASN A 84 -5.29 -4.77 3.35
N ALA A 85 -4.06 -4.48 3.78
CA ALA A 85 -3.56 -3.12 3.84
C ALA A 85 -2.10 -3.02 3.38
N VAL A 86 -1.75 -1.85 2.84
CA VAL A 86 -0.39 -1.55 2.36
C VAL A 86 0.00 -0.16 2.83
N TYR A 87 1.23 0.01 3.31
CA TYR A 87 1.83 1.30 3.62
C TYR A 87 3.14 1.49 2.83
N VAL A 88 3.36 2.69 2.30
CA VAL A 88 4.58 3.07 1.58
C VAL A 88 5.05 4.46 2.01
N ASP A 89 6.34 4.58 2.28
CA ASP A 89 7.05 5.85 2.46
C ASP A 89 7.86 6.18 1.21
N PHE A 90 7.33 7.08 0.37
CA PHE A 90 7.92 7.43 -0.91
C PHE A 90 9.17 8.30 -0.78
N GLN A 91 9.38 8.95 0.37
CA GLN A 91 10.65 9.65 0.59
C GLN A 91 11.80 8.66 0.76
N LYS A 92 11.52 7.50 1.38
CA LYS A 92 12.52 6.44 1.55
C LYS A 92 12.74 5.58 0.30
N THR A 93 11.87 5.67 -0.70
CA THR A 93 12.09 4.98 -1.99
C THR A 93 13.10 5.72 -2.86
N LYS A 94 13.27 7.04 -2.70
CA LYS A 94 14.18 7.87 -3.50
C LYS A 94 15.61 7.34 -3.49
N GLY A 95 16.22 7.23 -4.66
CA GLY A 95 17.59 6.71 -4.83
C GLY A 95 17.73 5.21 -4.50
N THR A 96 16.62 4.48 -4.36
CA THR A 96 16.60 3.02 -4.24
C THR A 96 16.01 2.39 -5.50
N PRO A 97 16.25 1.10 -5.76
CA PRO A 97 15.58 0.39 -6.86
C PRO A 97 14.04 0.48 -6.80
N LEU A 98 13.46 0.71 -5.62
CA LEU A 98 12.03 0.85 -5.40
C LEU A 98 11.45 2.18 -5.90
N GLU A 99 12.28 3.18 -6.20
CA GLU A 99 11.81 4.46 -6.76
C GLU A 99 11.09 4.26 -8.09
N SER A 100 11.54 3.33 -8.94
CA SER A 100 10.85 3.04 -10.20
C SER A 100 9.54 2.26 -10.03
N ILE A 101 9.40 1.53 -8.93
CA ILE A 101 8.23 0.69 -8.62
C ILE A 101 7.15 1.52 -7.95
N PHE A 102 7.53 2.36 -6.98
CA PHE A 102 6.60 3.14 -6.14
C PHE A 102 6.68 4.65 -6.38
N GLY A 103 7.81 5.17 -6.85
CA GLY A 103 8.09 6.61 -6.92
C GLY A 103 7.44 7.35 -8.10
N ASN A 104 6.75 6.67 -9.01
CA ASN A 104 5.96 7.35 -10.05
C ASN A 104 4.50 7.49 -9.61
N MET A 105 4.26 8.51 -8.77
CA MET A 105 3.03 8.74 -8.01
C MET A 105 1.92 9.45 -8.80
N GLN A 106 2.00 9.49 -10.13
CA GLN A 106 0.94 10.09 -10.96
C GLN A 106 -0.24 9.13 -11.25
N THR A 107 -0.35 8.01 -10.56
CA THR A 107 -1.48 7.07 -10.74
C THR A 107 -2.75 7.47 -10.00
N MET A 108 -2.73 8.53 -9.17
CA MET A 108 -3.98 9.21 -8.84
C MET A 108 -4.47 9.91 -10.11
N ASN A 109 -5.54 9.39 -10.72
CA ASN A 109 -6.23 10.03 -11.84
C ASN A 109 -6.26 11.55 -11.60
N THR A 110 -5.96 12.36 -12.61
CA THR A 110 -5.89 13.82 -12.54
C THR A 110 -7.00 14.47 -11.70
N SER A 111 -8.19 13.86 -11.65
CA SER A 111 -9.32 14.23 -10.79
C SER A 111 -9.08 14.15 -9.26
N PHE A 112 -8.09 13.38 -8.81
CA PHE A 112 -7.72 13.16 -7.40
C PHE A 112 -6.33 13.70 -7.04
N SER A 113 -5.67 14.39 -7.98
CA SER A 113 -4.37 15.01 -7.70
C SER A 113 -4.50 16.09 -6.63
N TYR A 114 -3.50 16.16 -5.73
CA TYR A 114 -3.34 17.27 -4.79
C TYR A 114 -2.56 18.45 -5.42
N GLY A 115 -2.13 18.34 -6.69
CA GLY A 115 -1.22 19.31 -7.31
C GLY A 115 0.20 19.27 -6.73
N THR A 116 0.51 18.28 -5.90
CA THR A 116 1.80 17.99 -5.29
C THR A 116 1.91 16.48 -5.04
N ASP A 117 3.13 16.00 -4.82
CA ASP A 117 3.40 14.59 -4.56
C ASP A 117 3.04 14.24 -3.11
N VAL A 118 2.35 13.10 -2.95
CA VAL A 118 2.14 12.48 -1.64
C VAL A 118 3.49 11.92 -1.15
N THR A 119 3.77 11.98 0.14
CA THR A 119 5.05 11.47 0.68
C THR A 119 4.92 10.14 1.39
N LYS A 120 3.72 9.82 1.88
CA LYS A 120 3.38 8.51 2.46
C LYS A 120 1.96 8.14 2.08
N ARG A 121 1.73 6.86 1.82
CA ARG A 121 0.40 6.32 1.51
C ARG A 121 0.12 5.09 2.33
N TYR A 122 -1.12 4.98 2.78
CA TYR A 122 -1.70 3.76 3.29
C TYR A 122 -2.97 3.49 2.50
N GLY A 123 -3.20 2.25 2.12
CA GLY A 123 -4.44 1.82 1.50
C GLY A 123 -4.96 0.59 2.21
N ALA A 124 -6.25 0.58 2.55
CA ALA A 124 -6.95 -0.58 3.08
C ALA A 124 -8.05 -1.01 2.12
N SER A 125 -8.27 -2.33 2.03
CA SER A 125 -9.31 -2.94 1.21
C SER A 125 -10.17 -3.88 2.05
N TYR A 126 -11.44 -3.99 1.68
CA TYR A 126 -12.44 -4.82 2.34
C TYR A 126 -12.99 -5.88 1.37
N ALA A 127 -13.58 -6.94 1.91
CA ALA A 127 -14.13 -8.05 1.13
C ALA A 127 -15.24 -7.64 0.13
N ASN A 128 -15.94 -6.53 0.40
CA ASN A 128 -16.98 -5.99 -0.48
C ASN A 128 -16.42 -5.19 -1.67
N GLY A 129 -15.09 -5.14 -1.83
CA GLY A 129 -14.42 -4.38 -2.88
C GLY A 129 -14.30 -2.87 -2.61
N SER A 130 -14.81 -2.39 -1.46
CA SER A 130 -14.52 -1.03 -1.01
C SER A 130 -13.11 -0.90 -0.45
N GLY A 131 -12.65 0.33 -0.30
CA GLY A 131 -11.35 0.64 0.31
C GLY A 131 -11.23 2.12 0.58
N PHE A 132 -10.23 2.49 1.34
CA PHE A 132 -9.86 3.89 1.57
C PHE A 132 -8.35 4.03 1.61
N GLU A 133 -7.89 5.26 1.45
CA GLU A 133 -6.48 5.60 1.52
C GLU A 133 -6.24 6.76 2.46
N LEU A 134 -5.02 6.81 2.99
CA LEU A 134 -4.49 7.89 3.80
C LEU A 134 -3.25 8.45 3.10
N HIS A 135 -3.15 9.77 3.02
CA HIS A 135 -2.09 10.46 2.30
C HIS A 135 -1.43 11.53 3.16
N GLU A 136 -0.10 11.45 3.25
CA GLU A 136 0.70 12.56 3.78
C GLU A 136 1.04 13.53 2.64
N ILE A 137 0.65 14.79 2.80
CA ILE A 137 0.79 15.83 1.76
C ILE A 137 1.60 16.98 2.36
N PRO A 138 2.89 17.12 2.04
CA PRO A 138 3.78 18.08 2.71
C PRO A 138 3.32 19.52 2.62
N GLU A 139 2.72 19.89 1.50
CA GLU A 139 2.31 21.28 1.25
C GLU A 139 0.94 21.62 1.85
N LEU A 140 0.23 20.63 2.44
CA LEU A 140 -1.09 20.78 3.05
C LEU A 140 -2.04 21.61 2.18
N LYS A 141 -2.05 21.32 0.87
CA LYS A 141 -2.84 22.03 -0.14
C LYS A 141 -3.36 21.06 -1.18
N PHE A 142 -4.40 21.46 -1.90
CA PHE A 142 -5.03 20.64 -2.92
C PHE A 142 -5.86 21.44 -3.92
N ASN A 143 -6.07 20.84 -5.09
CA ASN A 143 -6.99 21.37 -6.10
C ASN A 143 -8.42 20.99 -5.76
N VAL A 144 -9.29 22.00 -5.68
CA VAL A 144 -10.72 21.86 -5.46
C VAL A 144 -11.48 22.25 -6.72
N PRO A 145 -12.30 21.34 -7.27
CA PRO A 145 -13.29 21.71 -8.28
C PRO A 145 -14.22 22.82 -7.78
N ALA A 146 -14.53 23.81 -8.64
CA ALA A 146 -15.36 24.96 -8.25
C ALA A 146 -16.74 24.60 -7.65
N ASN A 147 -17.29 23.42 -7.98
CA ASN A 147 -18.59 22.93 -7.52
C ASN A 147 -18.47 21.77 -6.51
N THR A 148 -17.35 21.65 -5.80
CA THR A 148 -17.15 20.61 -4.79
C THR A 148 -18.26 20.66 -3.75
N ARG A 149 -18.99 19.55 -3.64
CA ARG A 149 -19.99 19.36 -2.60
C ARG A 149 -19.31 19.12 -1.27
N VAL A 150 -19.92 19.65 -0.23
CA VAL A 150 -19.40 19.55 1.13
C VAL A 150 -20.48 18.90 1.99
N MET A 151 -20.09 17.85 2.72
CA MET A 151 -20.93 17.18 3.70
C MET A 151 -20.30 17.31 5.09
N PRO A 152 -20.85 18.14 5.98
CA PRO A 152 -20.41 18.19 7.36
C PRO A 152 -20.69 16.86 8.08
N TYR A 153 -19.74 16.39 8.89
CA TYR A 153 -19.88 15.18 9.70
C TYR A 153 -18.95 15.25 10.91
N ASP A 154 -19.47 15.13 12.14
CA ASP A 154 -18.72 15.20 13.41
C ASP A 154 -17.71 16.36 13.54
N GLY A 155 -18.04 17.49 12.89
CA GLY A 155 -17.22 18.69 12.88
C GLY A 155 -16.18 18.74 11.75
N TYR A 156 -16.02 17.68 10.96
CA TYR A 156 -15.22 17.65 9.74
C TYR A 156 -16.02 18.09 8.53
N GLN A 157 -15.32 18.47 7.46
CA GLN A 157 -15.89 18.70 6.14
C GLN A 157 -15.47 17.56 5.20
N ILE A 158 -16.43 16.73 4.81
CA ILE A 158 -16.21 15.65 3.85
C ILE A 158 -16.48 16.21 2.44
N LEU A 159 -15.44 16.24 1.61
CA LEU A 159 -15.41 16.93 0.33
C LEU A 159 -15.58 15.95 -0.83
N ASP A 160 -16.53 16.23 -1.72
CA ASP A 160 -16.72 15.47 -2.96
C ASP A 160 -15.71 15.92 -4.02
N ARG A 161 -14.66 15.13 -4.20
CA ARG A 161 -13.59 15.43 -5.18
C ARG A 161 -14.01 15.16 -6.62
N THR A 162 -15.16 14.54 -6.85
CA THR A 162 -15.60 14.08 -8.18
C THR A 162 -16.89 14.74 -8.65
N ASN A 163 -17.41 15.70 -7.90
CA ASN A 163 -18.69 16.37 -8.13
C ASN A 163 -19.85 15.39 -8.37
N GLY A 164 -19.86 14.28 -7.65
CA GLY A 164 -20.90 13.26 -7.67
C GLY A 164 -20.73 12.21 -8.76
N THR A 165 -19.63 12.23 -9.52
CA THR A 165 -19.34 11.25 -10.57
C THR A 165 -18.99 9.89 -9.98
N TYR A 166 -18.23 9.87 -8.90
CA TYR A 166 -17.85 8.66 -8.18
C TYR A 166 -18.13 8.84 -6.68
N ASN A 167 -18.35 7.74 -5.97
CA ASN A 167 -18.44 7.78 -4.51
C ASN A 167 -17.02 7.83 -3.91
N ILE A 168 -16.31 8.94 -4.12
CA ILE A 168 -14.96 9.17 -3.61
C ILE A 168 -14.91 10.55 -2.97
N TRP A 169 -14.69 10.54 -1.66
CA TRP A 169 -14.76 11.68 -0.79
C TRP A 169 -13.45 11.85 -0.06
N ASN A 170 -13.15 13.08 0.34
CA ASN A 170 -11.90 13.45 0.96
C ASN A 170 -12.13 14.24 2.25
N VAL A 171 -11.32 13.97 3.26
CA VAL A 171 -11.19 14.80 4.46
C VAL A 171 -9.75 15.28 4.53
N VAL A 172 -9.56 16.56 4.80
CA VAL A 172 -8.24 17.16 4.90
C VAL A 172 -7.62 16.92 6.28
N GLY A 173 -6.29 16.84 6.31
CA GLY A 173 -5.51 16.64 7.52
C GLY A 173 -4.16 16.03 7.25
N SER A 174 -3.48 15.61 8.32
CA SER A 174 -2.23 14.85 8.27
C SER A 174 -2.44 13.58 9.11
N PRO A 175 -2.74 12.43 8.46
CA PRO A 175 -2.92 12.26 7.02
C PRO A 175 -4.29 12.74 6.50
N ALA A 176 -4.39 13.01 5.19
CA ALA A 176 -5.66 13.22 4.51
C ALA A 176 -6.33 11.88 4.19
N ILE A 177 -7.65 11.78 4.37
CA ILE A 177 -8.42 10.55 4.11
C ILE A 177 -9.06 10.64 2.73
N ILE A 178 -9.08 9.56 1.96
CA ILE A 178 -9.83 9.45 0.71
C ILE A 178 -10.54 8.10 0.58
N GLY A 179 -11.80 8.07 0.19
CA GLY A 179 -12.55 6.82 -0.03
C GLY A 179 -14.05 7.03 -0.16
N PRO A 180 -14.85 5.95 -0.25
CA PRO A 180 -16.31 6.00 -0.20
C PRO A 180 -16.81 6.68 1.07
N ILE A 181 -17.90 7.42 0.96
CA ILE A 181 -18.40 8.27 2.05
C ILE A 181 -18.63 7.53 3.36
N GLN A 182 -19.13 6.29 3.28
CA GLN A 182 -19.39 5.42 4.43
C GLN A 182 -18.09 4.99 5.11
N THR A 183 -17.07 4.66 4.33
CA THR A 183 -15.76 4.29 4.85
C THR A 183 -15.06 5.48 5.49
N VAL A 184 -15.14 6.67 4.85
CA VAL A 184 -14.60 7.92 5.41
C VAL A 184 -15.27 8.28 6.72
N ALA A 185 -16.61 8.17 6.80
CA ALA A 185 -17.34 8.37 8.06
C ALA A 185 -16.90 7.38 9.14
N GLY A 186 -16.73 6.09 8.80
CA GLY A 186 -16.25 5.09 9.75
C GLY A 186 -14.83 5.36 10.27
N VAL A 187 -13.93 5.91 9.44
CA VAL A 187 -12.61 6.37 9.89
C VAL A 187 -12.75 7.53 10.88
N ILE A 188 -13.64 8.49 10.61
CA ILE A 188 -13.92 9.61 11.53
C ILE A 188 -14.49 9.10 12.86
N ASP A 189 -15.44 8.15 12.82
CA ASP A 189 -16.01 7.56 14.03
C ASP A 189 -14.93 6.93 14.92
N ILE A 190 -13.91 6.30 14.33
CA ILE A 190 -12.77 5.76 15.07
C ILE A 190 -11.93 6.90 15.70
N LEU A 191 -11.58 7.91 14.90
CA LEU A 191 -10.77 9.04 15.37
C LEU A 191 -11.43 9.83 16.50
N GLU A 192 -12.76 9.90 16.50
CA GLU A 192 -13.56 10.57 17.53
C GLU A 192 -13.91 9.67 18.73
N GLY A 193 -13.54 8.38 18.67
CA GLY A 193 -13.82 7.40 19.74
C GLY A 193 -15.27 6.89 19.77
N ASN A 194 -16.03 7.10 18.70
CA ASN A 194 -17.39 6.57 18.50
C ASN A 194 -17.38 5.12 18.01
N ALA A 195 -16.27 4.66 17.43
CA ALA A 195 -16.04 3.29 16.98
C ALA A 195 -14.64 2.80 17.39
N THR A 196 -14.42 1.49 17.29
CA THR A 196 -13.11 0.88 17.55
C THR A 196 -12.42 0.55 16.24
N ALA A 197 -11.12 0.78 16.18
CA ALA A 197 -10.29 0.39 15.05
C ALA A 197 -10.13 -1.14 14.97
N THR A 198 -9.78 -1.64 13.78
CA THR A 198 -9.53 -3.06 13.58
C THR A 198 -8.44 -3.58 14.50
N THR A 199 -8.74 -4.67 15.23
CA THR A 199 -7.77 -5.41 16.04
C THR A 199 -7.35 -6.73 15.40
N GLU A 200 -7.83 -6.99 14.18
CA GLU A 200 -7.70 -8.27 13.48
C GLU A 200 -6.25 -8.75 13.40
N TYR A 201 -5.32 -7.81 13.19
CA TYR A 201 -3.91 -8.09 12.94
C TYR A 201 -3.02 -7.98 14.19
N ASN A 202 -3.58 -7.76 15.38
CA ASN A 202 -2.78 -7.52 16.60
C ASN A 202 -1.80 -8.66 16.89
N GLN A 203 -2.22 -9.91 16.63
CA GLN A 203 -1.39 -11.08 16.89
C GLN A 203 -0.11 -11.07 16.04
N ILE A 204 -0.24 -10.87 14.73
CA ILE A 204 0.92 -10.90 13.83
C ILE A 204 1.78 -9.64 13.95
N LEU A 205 1.15 -8.47 14.14
CA LEU A 205 1.84 -7.18 14.30
C LEU A 205 2.61 -7.07 15.62
N SER A 206 2.23 -7.84 16.66
CA SER A 206 3.02 -7.93 17.91
C SER A 206 4.45 -8.45 17.71
N GLN A 207 4.72 -9.09 16.57
CA GLN A 207 6.03 -9.64 16.21
C GLN A 207 6.76 -8.78 15.16
N ALA A 208 6.08 -7.75 14.63
CA ALA A 208 6.60 -6.85 13.62
C ALA A 208 7.39 -5.69 14.25
N GLU A 209 8.34 -5.16 13.47
CA GLU A 209 9.12 -3.98 13.84
C GLU A 209 8.96 -2.98 12.69
N PRO A 210 7.83 -2.27 12.56
CA PRO A 210 7.51 -1.52 11.35
C PRO A 210 8.33 -0.22 11.18
N GLU A 211 9.04 0.22 12.22
CA GLU A 211 9.82 1.45 12.20
C GLU A 211 10.92 1.39 11.14
N GLY A 212 11.10 2.50 10.42
CA GLY A 212 12.12 2.60 9.38
C GLY A 212 11.72 2.00 8.03
N SER A 213 10.67 1.18 7.95
CA SER A 213 10.28 0.49 6.71
C SER A 213 9.88 1.44 5.57
N ILE A 214 10.29 1.07 4.36
CA ILE A 214 9.96 1.72 3.09
C ILE A 214 8.58 1.28 2.61
N PHE A 215 8.31 -0.01 2.77
CA PHE A 215 7.10 -0.69 2.34
C PHE A 215 6.66 -1.64 3.45
N GLN A 216 5.35 -1.73 3.67
CA GLN A 216 4.72 -2.65 4.59
C GLN A 216 3.41 -3.16 3.96
N GLU A 217 3.09 -4.41 4.21
CA GLU A 217 1.89 -5.07 3.70
C GLU A 217 1.36 -6.04 4.75
N ILE A 218 0.04 -6.12 4.85
CA ILE A 218 -0.63 -7.12 5.64
C ILE A 218 -1.85 -7.65 4.92
N VAL A 219 -2.00 -8.97 4.92
CA VAL A 219 -3.06 -9.66 4.18
C VAL A 219 -3.65 -10.74 5.05
N LYS A 220 -4.98 -10.85 5.05
CA LYS A 220 -5.70 -11.98 5.62
C LYS A 220 -6.19 -12.92 4.53
N ARG A 221 -6.17 -14.21 4.83
CA ARG A 221 -6.75 -15.24 3.97
C ARG A 221 -8.26 -15.07 3.87
N THR A 222 -8.72 -14.86 2.65
CA THR A 222 -10.13 -14.85 2.24
C THR A 222 -10.37 -15.99 1.25
N ASN A 223 -11.62 -16.21 0.86
CA ASN A 223 -11.97 -17.18 -0.19
C ASN A 223 -11.41 -16.81 -1.57
N THR A 224 -10.91 -15.58 -1.75
CA THR A 224 -10.39 -15.06 -3.02
C THR A 224 -8.88 -14.78 -2.98
N SER A 225 -8.22 -14.93 -1.84
CA SER A 225 -6.78 -14.76 -1.70
C SER A 225 -6.07 -16.11 -1.66
N ASP A 226 -4.98 -16.24 -2.41
CA ASP A 226 -4.11 -17.42 -2.40
C ASP A 226 -2.85 -17.14 -1.57
N ILE A 227 -3.03 -16.82 -0.28
CA ILE A 227 -1.90 -16.67 0.65
C ILE A 227 -1.74 -17.96 1.45
N PRO A 228 -0.51 -18.46 1.70
CA PRO A 228 -0.26 -19.76 2.31
C PRO A 228 -0.21 -19.72 3.86
N ALA A 229 -0.95 -18.77 4.46
CA ALA A 229 -1.12 -18.60 5.89
C ALA A 229 -2.48 -17.98 6.18
N LYS A 230 -2.96 -18.03 7.44
CA LYS A 230 -4.20 -17.34 7.83
C LYS A 230 -4.04 -15.83 7.70
N GLU A 231 -2.92 -15.29 8.15
CA GLU A 231 -2.51 -13.90 7.95
C GLU A 231 -1.03 -13.85 7.58
N TYR A 232 -0.66 -12.83 6.82
CA TYR A 232 0.68 -12.60 6.34
C TYR A 232 1.04 -11.13 6.48
N TYR A 233 2.19 -10.84 7.08
CA TYR A 233 2.79 -9.51 7.13
C TYR A 233 4.12 -9.52 6.40
N ARG A 234 4.42 -8.43 5.69
CA ARG A 234 5.73 -8.20 5.10
C ARG A 234 6.15 -6.75 5.26
N ASP A 235 7.43 -6.54 5.55
CA ASP A 235 8.07 -5.23 5.42
C ASP A 235 9.36 -5.28 4.61
N LEU A 236 9.80 -4.10 4.16
CA LEU A 236 11.08 -3.91 3.51
C LEU A 236 11.78 -2.67 4.07
N LYS A 237 13.01 -2.85 4.56
CA LYS A 237 13.88 -1.81 5.10
C LYS A 237 15.17 -1.73 4.31
N LYS A 238 15.71 -0.52 4.17
CA LYS A 238 17.10 -0.30 3.75
C LYS A 238 17.94 -0.08 4.99
N LEU A 239 19.10 -0.71 5.06
CA LEU A 239 20.07 -0.58 6.14
C LEU A 239 21.13 0.47 5.80
N ASP A 240 21.84 0.94 6.83
CA ASP A 240 22.87 1.98 6.70
C ASP A 240 24.06 1.56 5.83
N ASP A 241 24.34 0.25 5.76
CA ASP A 241 25.39 -0.33 4.91
C ASP A 241 24.97 -0.45 3.42
N GLY A 242 23.76 -0.01 3.09
CA GLY A 242 23.19 -0.06 1.73
C GLY A 242 22.53 -1.37 1.37
N SER A 243 22.57 -2.38 2.25
CA SER A 243 21.81 -3.62 2.11
C SER A 243 20.32 -3.42 2.48
N TYR A 244 19.53 -4.47 2.32
CA TYR A 244 18.10 -4.47 2.58
C TYR A 244 17.74 -5.62 3.50
N THR A 245 16.68 -5.42 4.28
CA THR A 245 16.05 -6.47 5.08
C THR A 245 14.59 -6.57 4.71
N GLN A 246 14.12 -7.79 4.47
CA GLN A 246 12.70 -8.12 4.39
C GLN A 246 12.31 -8.95 5.61
N THR A 247 11.32 -8.49 6.36
CA THR A 247 10.64 -9.31 7.37
C THR A 247 9.37 -9.88 6.76
N SER A 248 9.16 -11.17 6.90
CA SER A 248 7.92 -11.87 6.56
C SER A 248 7.43 -12.60 7.81
N ILE A 249 6.17 -12.38 8.19
CA ILE A 249 5.56 -13.04 9.35
C ILE A 249 4.32 -13.75 8.84
N TYR A 250 4.13 -14.99 9.29
CA TYR A 250 3.01 -15.84 8.93
C TYR A 250 2.30 -16.29 10.20
N LEU A 251 0.99 -16.09 10.26
CA LEU A 251 0.11 -16.64 11.28
C LEU A 251 -0.56 -17.91 10.74
N ASP A 252 -0.48 -19.00 11.49
CA ASP A 252 -0.95 -20.33 11.06
C ASP A 252 -0.48 -20.68 9.63
N PRO A 253 0.84 -20.67 9.35
CA PRO A 253 1.35 -21.01 8.02
C PRO A 253 1.02 -22.47 7.65
N GLU A 254 0.76 -22.70 6.38
CA GLU A 254 0.68 -24.05 5.83
C GLU A 254 2.03 -24.78 6.01
N PRO A 255 2.02 -26.11 6.28
CA PRO A 255 3.24 -26.88 6.50
C PRO A 255 4.28 -26.69 5.39
N GLU A 256 3.83 -26.61 4.14
CA GLU A 256 4.64 -26.43 2.94
C GLU A 256 5.51 -25.17 3.01
N ILE A 257 5.02 -24.08 3.63
CA ILE A 257 5.79 -22.84 3.80
C ILE A 257 6.95 -23.05 4.76
N ASN A 258 6.71 -23.72 5.88
CA ASN A 258 7.75 -23.98 6.85
C ASN A 258 8.83 -24.93 6.28
N GLU A 259 8.43 -25.93 5.49
CA GLU A 259 9.36 -26.81 4.78
C GLU A 259 10.21 -26.04 3.76
N LYS A 260 9.57 -25.18 2.98
CA LYS A 260 10.23 -24.35 1.99
C LYS A 260 11.22 -23.35 2.59
N ILE A 261 10.84 -22.67 3.68
CA ILE A 261 11.73 -21.76 4.42
C ILE A 261 12.97 -22.53 4.91
N LYS A 262 12.80 -23.72 5.49
CA LYS A 262 13.92 -24.57 5.94
C LYS A 262 14.82 -24.99 4.79
N ALA A 263 14.24 -25.43 3.68
CA ALA A 263 14.99 -25.84 2.49
C ALA A 263 15.83 -24.70 1.93
N TYR A 264 15.28 -23.49 1.84
CA TYR A 264 16.01 -22.33 1.36
C TYR A 264 17.06 -21.84 2.36
N GLN A 265 16.75 -21.86 3.66
CA GLN A 265 17.72 -21.51 4.69
C GLN A 265 19.01 -22.34 4.60
N ALA A 266 18.90 -23.65 4.31
CA ALA A 266 20.04 -24.57 4.24
C ALA A 266 21.13 -24.16 3.22
N ASN A 267 20.72 -23.56 2.10
CA ASN A 267 21.64 -23.15 1.02
C ASN A 267 21.67 -21.62 0.83
N SER A 268 21.25 -20.86 1.84
CA SER A 268 21.10 -19.39 1.77
C SER A 268 22.40 -18.66 1.40
N SER A 269 23.53 -19.09 1.97
CA SER A 269 24.84 -18.48 1.69
C SER A 269 25.28 -18.62 0.24
N GLU A 270 24.89 -19.69 -0.46
CA GLU A 270 25.19 -19.86 -1.90
C GLU A 270 24.44 -18.85 -2.77
N ARG A 271 23.32 -18.31 -2.27
CA ARG A 271 22.51 -17.27 -2.93
C ARG A 271 22.80 -15.86 -2.41
N GLY A 272 23.80 -15.70 -1.53
CA GLY A 272 24.20 -14.40 -1.01
C GLY A 272 23.21 -13.78 -0.02
N VAL A 273 22.34 -14.58 0.59
CA VAL A 273 21.29 -14.11 1.51
C VAL A 273 21.52 -14.66 2.91
N THR A 274 21.20 -13.86 3.92
CA THR A 274 21.21 -14.29 5.33
C THR A 274 19.79 -14.53 5.79
N TYR A 275 19.55 -15.66 6.45
CA TYR A 275 18.25 -16.06 6.97
C TYR A 275 18.26 -16.05 8.49
N ASN A 276 17.24 -15.45 9.09
CA ASN A 276 16.92 -15.62 10.50
C ASN A 276 15.44 -16.05 10.61
N VAL A 277 15.21 -17.25 11.13
CA VAL A 277 13.87 -17.85 11.23
C VAL A 277 13.58 -18.10 12.70
N THR A 278 12.44 -17.60 13.15
CA THR A 278 11.93 -17.81 14.50
C THR A 278 10.50 -18.32 14.41
N THR A 279 10.18 -19.33 15.23
CA THR A 279 8.83 -19.89 15.33
C THR A 279 8.39 -19.82 16.78
N LEU A 280 7.27 -19.15 17.03
CA LEU A 280 6.66 -18.99 18.34
C LEU A 280 5.19 -19.41 18.27
N GLY A 281 4.88 -20.59 18.80
CA GLY A 281 3.54 -21.17 18.71
C GLY A 281 3.13 -21.37 17.25
N ASN A 282 2.07 -20.66 16.83
CA ASN A 282 1.54 -20.70 15.47
C ASN A 282 2.04 -19.56 14.58
N ILE A 283 3.06 -18.80 15.00
CA ILE A 283 3.66 -17.72 14.22
C ILE A 283 5.04 -18.14 13.73
N THR A 284 5.31 -17.98 12.44
CA THR A 284 6.65 -18.07 11.85
C THR A 284 7.09 -16.69 11.38
N LYS A 285 8.18 -16.16 11.93
CA LYS A 285 8.84 -14.92 11.49
C LYS A 285 10.15 -15.27 10.77
N LEU A 286 10.27 -14.80 9.55
CA LEU A 286 11.43 -14.92 8.68
C LEU A 286 11.99 -13.52 8.42
N VAL A 287 13.28 -13.33 8.66
CA VAL A 287 14.01 -12.12 8.31
C VAL A 287 15.09 -12.51 7.32
N ILE A 288 15.08 -11.89 6.14
CA ILE A 288 16.11 -12.07 5.12
C ILE A 288 16.86 -10.75 4.95
N SER A 289 18.19 -10.79 4.99
CA SER A 289 19.03 -9.64 4.66
C SER A 289 20.01 -9.95 3.53
N SER A 290 20.15 -9.01 2.60
CA SER A 290 21.07 -9.08 1.47
C SER A 290 21.11 -7.76 0.68
N ASP A 291 21.85 -7.70 -0.42
CA ASP A 291 21.64 -6.68 -1.44
C ASP A 291 20.24 -6.80 -2.07
N PHE A 292 19.78 -5.75 -2.75
CA PHE A 292 18.43 -5.68 -3.28
C PHE A 292 18.12 -6.79 -4.31
N GLU A 293 19.06 -7.11 -5.20
CA GLU A 293 18.82 -8.08 -6.28
C GLU A 293 18.66 -9.48 -5.70
N SER A 294 19.57 -9.88 -4.81
CA SER A 294 19.53 -11.15 -4.10
C SER A 294 18.27 -11.28 -3.23
N LEU A 295 17.91 -10.24 -2.47
CA LEU A 295 16.70 -10.22 -1.64
C LEU A 295 15.42 -10.34 -2.48
N TYR A 296 15.35 -9.63 -3.61
CA TYR A 296 14.20 -9.67 -4.52
C TYR A 296 14.03 -11.08 -5.12
N ASN A 297 15.12 -11.68 -5.60
CA ASN A 297 15.10 -13.04 -6.16
C ASN A 297 14.65 -14.06 -5.10
N GLU A 298 15.14 -13.95 -3.87
CA GLU A 298 14.79 -14.86 -2.79
C GLU A 298 13.31 -14.74 -2.41
N SER A 299 12.79 -13.52 -2.35
CA SER A 299 11.38 -13.23 -2.06
C SER A 299 10.46 -13.80 -3.15
N ALA A 300 10.87 -13.70 -4.42
CA ALA A 300 10.13 -14.28 -5.54
C ALA A 300 10.14 -15.82 -5.50
N LEU A 301 11.23 -16.45 -5.03
CA LEU A 301 11.26 -17.89 -4.81
C LEU A 301 10.30 -18.31 -3.70
N LEU A 302 10.27 -17.58 -2.58
CA LEU A 302 9.36 -17.87 -1.46
C LEU A 302 7.88 -17.69 -1.80
N SER A 303 7.56 -16.84 -2.78
CA SER A 303 6.18 -16.55 -3.19
C SER A 303 5.58 -17.55 -4.21
N LYS A 304 6.37 -18.51 -4.73
CA LYS A 304 5.94 -19.50 -5.74
C LYS A 304 5.66 -20.90 -5.20
#